data_AF-A0A7V9QS27-F1
#
_entry.id   AF-A0A7V9QS27-F1
#
_cell.length_a   1.000
_cell.length_b   1.000
_cell.length_c   1.000
_cell.angle_alpha   90.00
_cell.angle_beta   90.00
_cell.angle_gamma   90.00
#
_symmetry.space_group_name_H-M   'P 1'
#
loop_
_entity.id
_entity.type
_entity.pdbx_description
1 polymer ?
#
loop_
_entity_poly.entity_id
_entity_poly.type
_entity_poly.pdbx_seq_one_letter_code
_entity_poly.pdbx_strand_id
1 'polypeptide(L)'
;MPVTAKLSRKFYERFGDEITGELVDWFNAVDTTYQTQLRELNDLNWERFKAHLDGEISSLRSELRGEMNVLRAELRAEMQVGFAGIRLEMERFRSSMMKWMFVYWTATIATIL
;
A
#
# COMPACT_ATOMS: atom_id res chain seq x y z
N MET A 1 -27.58 29.17 4.74
CA MET A 1 -28.60 30.14 4.26
C MET A 1 -29.94 29.62 4.73
N PRO A 2 -30.83 30.44 5.30
CA PRO A 2 -32.14 29.99 5.76
C PRO A 2 -32.97 29.48 4.58
N VAL A 3 -33.69 28.38 4.79
CA VAL A 3 -34.67 27.90 3.80
C VAL A 3 -35.91 28.75 3.97
N THR A 4 -36.21 29.60 2.98
CA THR A 4 -37.45 30.38 3.00
C THR A 4 -38.62 29.43 2.73
N ALA A 5 -39.15 28.83 3.79
CA ALA A 5 -40.34 28.00 3.73
C ALA A 5 -41.51 28.87 3.23
N LYS A 6 -41.95 28.66 1.99
CA LYS A 6 -43.08 29.39 1.42
C LYS A 6 -44.38 28.70 1.83
N LEU A 7 -45.06 29.28 2.81
CA LEU A 7 -46.41 28.87 3.20
C LEU A 7 -47.46 29.56 2.34
N SER A 8 -48.58 28.88 2.09
CA SER A 8 -49.63 29.40 1.20
C SER A 8 -50.43 30.52 1.86
N ARG A 9 -50.95 31.46 1.08
CA ARG A 9 -51.79 32.57 1.59
C ARG A 9 -53.00 32.09 2.41
N LYS A 10 -53.64 30.99 1.99
CA LYS A 10 -54.75 30.36 2.72
C LYS A 10 -54.34 29.86 4.11
N PHE A 11 -53.06 29.55 4.32
CA PHE A 11 -52.53 29.14 5.61
C PHE A 11 -52.43 30.33 6.56
N TYR A 12 -51.86 31.45 6.09
CA TYR A 12 -51.83 32.71 6.84
C TYR A 12 -53.23 33.20 7.20
N GLU A 13 -54.18 33.16 6.26
CA GLU A 13 -55.58 33.56 6.50
C GLU A 13 -56.29 32.70 7.56
N ARG A 14 -55.86 31.44 7.73
CA ARG A 14 -56.50 30.48 8.64
C ARG A 14 -55.85 30.40 10.00
N PHE A 15 -54.53 30.59 10.08
CA PHE A 15 -53.74 30.42 11.31
C PHE A 15 -53.14 31.74 11.83
N GLY A 16 -53.19 32.82 11.05
CA GLY A 16 -52.61 34.11 11.40
C GLY A 16 -51.10 34.16 11.15
N ASP A 17 -50.58 35.39 11.11
CA ASP A 17 -49.16 35.64 10.81
C ASP A 17 -48.23 35.16 11.92
N GLU A 18 -48.66 35.23 13.19
CA GLU A 18 -47.88 34.83 14.36
C GLU A 18 -47.55 33.33 14.35
N ILE A 19 -48.57 32.48 14.32
CA ILE A 19 -48.40 31.01 14.28
C ILE A 19 -47.62 30.59 13.03
N THR A 20 -47.86 31.27 11.91
CA THR A 20 -47.17 30.97 10.65
C THR A 20 -45.68 31.35 10.74
N GLY A 21 -45.34 32.45 11.40
CA GLY A 21 -43.96 32.88 11.66
C GLY A 21 -43.21 31.88 12.55
N GLU A 22 -43.82 31.48 13.67
CA GLU A 22 -43.22 30.48 14.59
C GLU A 22 -42.92 29.15 13.88
N LEU A 23 -43.81 28.70 12.99
CA LEU A 23 -43.59 27.48 12.21
C LEU A 23 -42.41 27.60 11.23
N VAL A 24 -42.26 28.75 10.57
CA VAL A 24 -41.14 29.02 9.67
C VAL A 24 -39.83 29.08 10.43
N ASP A 25 -39.82 29.71 11.61
CA ASP A 25 -38.64 29.81 12.46
C ASP A 25 -38.22 28.43 12.99
N TRP A 26 -39.19 27.62 13.43
CA TRP A 26 -38.93 26.22 13.81
C TRP A 26 -38.37 25.42 12.63
N PHE A 27 -38.93 25.54 11.43
CA PHE A 27 -38.44 24.84 10.25
C PHE A 27 -37.00 25.25 9.90
N ASN A 28 -36.69 26.53 9.97
CA ASN A 28 -35.33 27.04 9.76
C ASN A 28 -34.35 26.52 10.82
N ALA A 29 -34.78 26.43 12.08
CA ALA A 29 -33.96 25.88 13.16
C ALA A 29 -33.68 24.38 12.95
N VAL A 30 -34.70 23.63 12.52
CA VAL A 30 -34.58 22.20 12.19
C VAL A 30 -33.63 22.00 11.01
N ASP A 31 -33.81 22.73 9.91
CA ASP A 31 -32.93 22.63 8.73
C ASP A 31 -31.47 22.97 9.08
N THR A 32 -31.25 24.04 9.84
CA THR A 32 -29.90 24.42 10.29
C THR A 32 -29.26 23.31 11.14
N THR A 33 -30.04 22.70 12.03
CA THR A 33 -29.57 21.60 12.87
C THR A 33 -29.20 20.39 12.02
N TYR A 34 -30.04 19.99 11.07
CA TYR A 34 -29.77 18.88 10.17
C TYR A 34 -28.53 19.13 9.28
N GLN A 35 -28.40 20.32 8.69
CA GLN A 35 -27.22 20.67 7.90
C GLN A 35 -25.94 20.61 8.73
N THR A 36 -26.00 21.06 9.99
CA THR A 36 -24.87 21.00 10.91
C THR A 36 -24.50 19.56 11.22
N GLN A 37 -25.46 18.74 11.62
CA GLN A 37 -25.24 17.31 11.90
C GLN A 37 -24.69 16.56 10.69
N LEU A 38 -25.20 16.85 9.48
CA LEU A 38 -24.69 16.23 8.25
C LEU A 38 -23.24 16.61 7.97
N ARG A 39 -22.85 17.87 8.21
CA ARG A 39 -21.45 18.30 8.07
C ARG A 39 -20.56 17.63 9.11
N GLU A 40 -20.97 17.63 10.37
CA GLU A 40 -20.20 16.99 11.45
C GLU A 40 -20.01 15.49 11.19
N LEU A 41 -21.07 14.78 10.78
CA LEU A 41 -20.98 13.37 10.42
C LEU A 41 -20.09 13.16 9.19
N ASN A 42 -20.18 14.03 8.19
CA ASN A 42 -19.31 13.95 7.01
C ASN A 42 -17.85 14.13 7.41
N ASP A 43 -17.54 15.17 8.18
CA ASP A 43 -16.19 15.48 8.64
C ASP A 43 -15.60 14.34 9.46
N LEU A 44 -16.35 13.81 10.45
CA LEU A 44 -15.94 12.67 11.25
C LEU A 44 -15.70 11.41 10.40
N ASN A 45 -16.59 11.12 9.46
CA ASN A 45 -16.42 9.99 8.55
C ASN A 45 -15.20 10.18 7.65
N TRP A 46 -14.93 11.41 7.22
CA TRP A 46 -13.78 11.73 6.37
C TRP A 46 -12.46 11.64 7.10
N GLU A 47 -12.40 12.08 8.34
CA GLU A 47 -11.23 11.88 9.20
C GLU A 47 -10.96 10.40 9.44
N ARG A 48 -11.99 9.61 9.78
CA ARG A 48 -11.86 8.17 9.98
C ARG A 48 -11.40 7.45 8.71
N PHE A 49 -11.98 7.82 7.57
CA PHE A 49 -11.59 7.23 6.29
C PHE A 49 -10.13 7.54 5.93
N LYS A 50 -9.70 8.80 6.11
CA LYS A 50 -8.29 9.18 5.89
C LYS A 50 -7.35 8.42 6.81
N ALA A 51 -7.67 8.35 8.10
CA ALA A 51 -6.86 7.61 9.07
C ALA A 51 -6.76 6.11 8.73
N HIS A 52 -7.87 5.52 8.27
CA HIS A 52 -7.88 4.13 7.82
C HIS A 52 -7.01 3.91 6.58
N LEU A 53 -7.16 4.76 5.55
CA LEU A 53 -6.33 4.69 4.34
C LEU A 53 -4.85 4.90 4.63
N ASP A 54 -4.50 5.87 5.47
CA ASP A 54 -3.10 6.11 5.86
C ASP A 54 -2.52 4.88 6.58
N GLY A 55 -3.33 4.23 7.43
CA GLY A 55 -3.00 2.96 8.07
C GLY A 55 -2.75 1.83 7.07
N GLU A 56 -3.66 1.63 6.11
CA GLU A 56 -3.51 0.59 5.09
C GLU A 56 -2.30 0.84 4.18
N ILE A 57 -2.08 2.08 3.73
CA ILE A 57 -0.92 2.47 2.93
C ILE A 57 0.39 2.21 3.70
N SER A 58 0.40 2.51 5.00
CA SER A 58 1.56 2.24 5.85
C SER A 58 1.82 0.73 6.00
N SER A 59 0.77 -0.08 6.17
CA SER A 59 0.88 -1.55 6.24
C SER A 59 1.45 -2.12 4.94
N LEU A 60 0.86 -1.76 3.81
CA LEU A 60 1.30 -2.20 2.48
C LEU A 60 2.76 -1.82 2.20
N ARG A 61 3.17 -0.60 2.59
CA ARG A 61 4.57 -0.16 2.45
C ARG A 61 5.50 -1.00 3.33
N SER A 62 5.08 -1.38 4.53
CA SER A 62 5.86 -2.21 5.44
C SER A 62 6.00 -3.63 4.90
N GLU A 63 4.90 -4.23 4.44
CA GLU A 63 4.87 -5.55 3.82
C GLU A 63 5.78 -5.61 2.59
N LEU A 64 5.64 -4.66 1.66
CA LEU A 64 6.48 -4.59 0.47
C LEU A 64 7.97 -4.46 0.80
N ARG A 65 8.32 -3.67 1.83
CA ARG A 65 9.71 -3.58 2.30
C ARG A 65 10.20 -4.89 2.89
N GLY A 66 9.35 -5.61 3.62
CA GLY A 66 9.61 -6.93 4.16
C GLY A 66 9.92 -7.93 3.05
N GLU A 67 9.01 -8.06 2.08
CA GLU A 67 9.16 -8.95 0.92
C GLU A 67 10.41 -8.63 0.11
N MET A 68 10.69 -7.35 -0.15
CA MET A 68 11.91 -6.92 -0.84
C MET A 68 13.19 -7.30 -0.09
N ASN A 69 13.18 -7.28 1.25
CA ASN A 69 14.32 -7.69 2.06
C ASN A 69 14.52 -9.21 2.02
N VAL A 70 13.42 -9.98 2.04
CA VAL A 70 13.44 -11.44 1.88
C VAL A 70 14.01 -11.81 0.52
N LEU A 71 13.46 -11.26 -0.57
CA LEU A 71 13.95 -11.50 -1.93
C LEU A 71 15.44 -11.16 -2.09
N ARG A 72 15.90 -10.04 -1.49
CA ARG A 72 17.32 -9.67 -1.49
C ARG A 72 18.18 -10.67 -0.73
N ALA A 73 17.69 -11.22 0.37
CA ALA A 73 18.42 -12.23 1.14
C ALA A 73 18.52 -13.55 0.37
N GLU A 74 17.41 -13.99 -0.24
CA GLU A 74 17.36 -15.18 -1.09
C GLU A 74 18.31 -15.05 -2.28
N LEU A 75 18.25 -13.95 -3.03
CA LEU A 75 19.16 -13.72 -4.15
C LEU A 75 20.63 -13.75 -3.73
N ARG A 76 20.98 -13.17 -2.57
CA ARG A 76 22.35 -13.22 -2.06
C ARG A 76 22.76 -14.65 -1.69
N ALA A 77 21.88 -15.43 -1.09
CA ALA A 77 22.15 -16.82 -0.75
C ALA A 77 22.35 -17.66 -2.01
N GLU A 78 21.47 -17.52 -3.00
CA GLU A 78 21.60 -18.20 -4.29
C GLU A 78 22.90 -17.84 -5.01
N MET A 79 23.28 -16.55 -5.03
CA MET A 79 24.57 -16.12 -5.59
C MET A 79 25.76 -16.73 -4.85
N GLN A 80 25.73 -16.79 -3.52
CA GLN A 80 26.80 -17.42 -2.73
C GLN A 80 26.94 -18.91 -3.07
N VAL A 81 25.82 -19.62 -3.18
CA VAL A 81 25.80 -21.03 -3.59
C VAL A 81 26.33 -21.18 -5.02
N GLY A 82 25.87 -20.35 -5.96
CA GLY A 82 26.33 -20.35 -7.34
C GLY A 82 27.84 -20.11 -7.46
N PHE A 83 28.38 -19.12 -6.75
CA PHE A 83 29.82 -18.85 -6.73
C PHE A 83 30.63 -19.98 -6.10
N ALA A 84 30.13 -20.61 -5.04
CA ALA A 84 30.78 -21.79 -4.46
C ALA A 84 30.83 -22.94 -5.46
N GLY A 85 29.74 -23.15 -6.22
CA GLY A 85 29.68 -24.11 -7.32
C GLY A 85 30.74 -23.85 -8.40
N ILE A 86 30.81 -22.61 -8.90
CA ILE A 86 31.81 -22.20 -9.90
C ILE A 86 33.24 -22.44 -9.40
N ARG A 87 33.53 -22.12 -8.14
CA ARG A 87 34.86 -22.35 -7.55
C ARG A 87 35.21 -23.84 -7.52
N LEU A 88 34.25 -24.70 -7.14
CA LEU A 88 34.46 -26.15 -7.13
C LEU A 88 34.69 -26.70 -8.55
N GLU A 89 33.95 -26.21 -9.54
CA GLU A 89 34.15 -26.59 -10.94
C GLU A 89 35.53 -26.17 -11.46
N MET A 90 35.97 -24.95 -11.13
CA MET A 90 37.31 -24.47 -11.48
C MET A 90 38.42 -25.31 -10.85
N GLU A 91 38.29 -25.69 -9.57
CA GLU A 91 39.27 -26.57 -8.92
C GLU A 91 39.27 -27.98 -9.53
N ARG A 92 38.11 -28.52 -9.90
CA ARG A 92 38.01 -29.80 -10.60
C ARG A 92 38.66 -29.73 -11.99
N PHE A 93 38.39 -28.67 -12.74
CA PHE A 93 39.00 -28.44 -14.04
C PHE A 93 40.52 -28.35 -13.93
N ARG A 94 41.02 -27.53 -12.99
CA ARG A 94 42.46 -27.39 -12.72
C ARG A 94 43.09 -28.73 -12.35
N SER A 95 42.48 -29.50 -11.45
CA SER A 95 42.97 -30.82 -11.06
C SER A 95 43.04 -31.78 -12.24
N SER A 96 41.98 -31.81 -13.07
CA SER A 96 41.93 -32.62 -14.30
C SER A 96 43.04 -32.24 -15.27
N MET A 97 43.22 -30.94 -15.52
CA MET A 97 44.25 -30.41 -16.40
C MET A 97 45.66 -30.80 -15.92
N MET A 98 45.93 -30.68 -14.62
CA MET A 98 47.23 -31.10 -14.04
C MET A 98 47.48 -32.60 -14.23
N LYS A 99 46.47 -33.45 -13.99
CA LYS A 99 46.58 -34.90 -14.24
C LYS A 99 46.92 -35.20 -15.70
N TRP A 100 46.23 -34.56 -16.64
CA TRP A 100 46.49 -34.74 -18.07
C TRP A 100 47.85 -34.20 -18.49
N MET A 101 48.32 -33.08 -17.90
CA MET A 101 49.68 -32.61 -18.10
C MET A 101 50.69 -33.67 -17.69
N PHE A 102 50.56 -34.30 -16.51
CA PHE A 102 51.49 -35.37 -16.10
C PHE A 102 51.47 -36.56 -17.05
N VAL A 103 50.28 -37.02 -17.47
CA VAL A 103 50.15 -38.10 -18.47
C VAL A 103 50.84 -37.73 -19.78
N TYR A 104 50.66 -36.49 -20.24
CA TYR A 104 51.33 -35.98 -21.43
C TYR A 104 52.86 -35.99 -21.25
N TRP A 105 53.37 -35.40 -20.16
CA TRP A 105 54.80 -35.33 -19.89
C TRP A 105 55.46 -36.70 -19.79
N THR A 106 54.84 -37.68 -19.13
CA THR A 106 55.40 -39.04 -19.03
C THR A 106 55.44 -39.74 -20.38
N ALA A 107 54.41 -39.58 -21.21
CA ALA A 107 54.39 -40.12 -22.56
C ALA A 107 55.48 -39.47 -23.44
N THR A 108 55.66 -38.15 -23.36
CA THR A 108 56.72 -37.44 -24.09
C THR A 108 58.11 -37.92 -23.69
N ILE A 109 58.38 -38.07 -22.39
CA ILE A 109 59.67 -38.59 -21.90
C ILE A 109 59.91 -40.02 -22.40
N ALA A 110 58.91 -40.90 -22.35
CA ALA A 110 59.03 -42.27 -22.84
C ALA A 110 59.26 -42.38 -24.36
N THR A 111 58.91 -41.34 -25.12
CA THR A 111 59.13 -41.32 -26.58
C THR A 111 60.53 -40.82 -26.94
N ILE A 112 61.15 -40.02 -26.07
CA ILE A 112 62.46 -39.38 -26.32
C ILE A 112 63.63 -40.24 -25.80
N LEU A 113 63.40 -41.08 -24.79
CA LEU A 113 64.35 -42.10 -24.29
C LEU A 113 64.37 -43.34 -25.18
#